data_AF-A0A8J5VXH8-F1
#
_entry.id   AF-A0A8J5VXH8-F1
#
_cell.length_a   1.000
_cell.length_b   1.000
_cell.length_c   1.000
_cell.angle_alpha   90.00
_cell.angle_beta   90.00
_cell.angle_gamma   90.00
#
_symmetry.space_group_name_H-M   'P 1'
#
loop_
_entity.id
_entity.type
_entity.pdbx_description
1 polymer ?
#
loop_
_entity_poly.entity_id
_entity_poly.type
_entity_poly.pdbx_seq_one_letter_code
_entity_poly.pdbx_strand_id
1 'polypeptide(L)'
;MATLLASVLSARFSTSAPALLLRVRLRRILASAPRMSASSTVASLSPSAAADGGGEKPVAAPFGSWRSPITADVVSGADKRLGGIALGGDGRLLWIEGRPEEKGRMVIVKEDDEPVDIIPREFAARTLAQEYGGGAFAVKDNIIVFSNYKDQRLYKQTMGMFLWW
;
A
#
# COMPACT_ATOMS: atom_id res chain seq x y z
N MET A 1 51.03 -45.75 12.63
CA MET A 1 50.86 -45.85 14.11
C MET A 1 49.75 -44.89 14.53
N ALA A 2 49.08 -45.20 15.65
CA ALA A 2 48.03 -44.42 16.31
C ALA A 2 46.69 -44.25 15.55
N THR A 3 45.65 -44.85 16.13
CA THR A 3 44.24 -44.90 15.70
C THR A 3 43.39 -44.24 16.79
N LEU A 4 42.29 -43.54 16.45
CA LEU A 4 41.01 -43.41 17.19
C LEU A 4 40.08 -42.49 16.32
N LEU A 5 38.80 -42.74 15.99
CA LEU A 5 37.60 -43.16 16.75
C LEU A 5 37.31 -42.21 17.94
N ALA A 6 36.12 -41.69 18.23
CA ALA A 6 34.81 -41.62 17.56
C ALA A 6 34.08 -40.33 18.13
N SER A 7 32.78 -40.02 17.99
CA SER A 7 31.58 -40.71 17.48
C SER A 7 30.48 -39.68 17.13
N VAL A 8 29.28 -40.15 16.74
CA VAL A 8 28.04 -39.36 16.60
C VAL A 8 27.29 -39.28 17.94
N LEU A 9 26.63 -38.14 18.22
CA LEU A 9 25.38 -38.16 19.00
C LEU A 9 24.40 -37.07 18.54
N SER A 10 23.20 -37.49 18.14
CA SER A 10 22.05 -36.60 17.92
C SER A 10 21.19 -36.58 19.17
N ALA A 11 20.79 -35.40 19.64
CA ALA A 11 19.78 -35.24 20.69
C ALA A 11 18.73 -34.22 20.25
N ARG A 12 17.45 -34.58 20.41
CA ARG A 12 16.27 -33.81 20.02
C ARG A 12 15.53 -33.29 21.25
N PHE A 13 14.96 -32.08 21.13
CA PHE A 13 13.83 -31.50 21.89
C PHE A 13 13.80 -31.62 23.43
N SER A 14 13.52 -30.49 24.12
CA SER A 14 12.16 -30.19 24.61
C SER A 14 12.12 -28.97 25.56
N THR A 15 10.91 -28.43 25.76
CA THR A 15 10.46 -27.67 26.95
C THR A 15 10.90 -26.20 27.01
N SER A 16 10.12 -25.25 26.45
CA SER A 16 8.90 -24.65 27.04
C SER A 16 9.17 -23.56 28.09
N ALA A 17 8.96 -22.30 27.70
CA ALA A 17 8.54 -21.19 28.56
C ALA A 17 7.63 -20.23 27.74
N PRO A 18 6.65 -19.56 28.36
CA PRO A 18 5.43 -19.16 27.65
C PRO A 18 5.48 -17.77 26.99
N ALA A 19 4.61 -17.58 25.99
CA ALA A 19 4.32 -16.28 25.41
C ALA A 19 3.73 -15.31 26.46
N LEU A 20 4.35 -14.15 26.62
CA LEU A 20 3.89 -13.09 27.52
C LEU A 20 2.70 -12.33 26.90
N LEU A 21 1.53 -12.96 26.89
CA LEU A 21 0.29 -12.36 26.41
C LEU A 21 -0.18 -11.23 27.36
N LEU A 22 0.09 -10.00 26.96
CA LEU A 22 -0.36 -8.78 27.65
C LEU A 22 -1.90 -8.69 27.62
N ARG A 23 -2.57 -9.19 28.67
CA ARG A 23 -4.04 -9.14 28.80
C ARG A 23 -4.52 -7.71 29.12
N VAL A 24 -4.79 -6.92 28.09
CA VAL A 24 -5.49 -5.63 28.23
C VAL A 24 -6.95 -5.88 28.60
N ARG A 25 -7.35 -5.52 29.83
CA ARG A 25 -8.78 -5.46 30.24
C ARG A 25 -9.43 -4.18 29.72
N LEU A 26 -10.22 -4.26 28.64
CA LEU A 26 -11.18 -3.18 28.34
C LEU A 26 -12.29 -3.18 29.39
N ARG A 27 -12.45 -2.06 30.11
CA ARG A 27 -13.65 -1.81 30.91
C ARG A 27 -14.77 -1.37 29.98
N ARG A 28 -15.84 -2.15 29.89
CA ARG A 28 -17.04 -1.81 29.11
C ARG A 28 -17.84 -0.74 29.86
N ILE A 29 -17.65 0.53 29.52
CA ILE A 29 -18.44 1.63 30.07
C ILE A 29 -19.82 1.61 29.39
N LEU A 30 -20.85 1.22 30.14
CA LEU A 30 -22.24 1.36 29.71
C LEU A 30 -22.67 2.81 29.90
N ALA A 31 -22.41 3.65 28.90
CA ALA A 31 -22.95 5.00 28.86
C ALA A 31 -24.45 4.95 28.52
N SER A 32 -25.29 5.49 29.40
CA SER A 32 -26.72 5.69 29.14
C SER A 32 -26.90 6.77 28.06
N ALA A 33 -27.67 6.49 27.01
CA ALA A 33 -27.97 7.46 25.96
C ALA A 33 -29.08 8.42 26.42
N PRO A 34 -28.91 9.76 26.30
CA PRO A 34 -29.97 10.70 26.64
C PRO A 34 -31.09 10.67 25.60
N ARG A 35 -32.34 10.69 26.08
CA ARG A 35 -33.54 10.73 25.23
C ARG A 35 -33.70 12.11 24.59
N MET A 36 -33.32 12.25 23.33
CA MET A 36 -33.53 13.50 22.58
C MET A 36 -35.00 13.66 22.19
N SER A 37 -35.61 14.78 22.59
CA SER A 37 -36.90 15.23 22.09
C SER A 37 -36.68 16.20 20.93
N ALA A 38 -37.20 15.89 19.74
CA ALA A 38 -37.06 16.76 18.58
C ALA A 38 -38.12 17.88 18.64
N SER A 39 -37.68 19.13 18.78
CA SER A 39 -38.53 20.31 18.60
C SER A 39 -37.92 21.17 17.49
N SER A 40 -38.51 21.13 16.29
CA SER A 40 -37.98 21.78 15.09
C SER A 40 -38.50 23.21 14.96
N THR A 41 -37.70 24.19 15.40
CA THR A 41 -37.86 25.59 15.00
C THR A 41 -36.71 25.95 14.07
N VAL A 42 -37.02 26.21 12.80
CA VAL A 42 -36.02 26.66 11.81
C VAL A 42 -35.92 28.19 11.84
N ALA A 43 -34.84 28.71 12.41
CA ALA A 43 -34.48 30.11 12.28
C ALA A 43 -33.83 30.35 10.91
N SER A 44 -34.36 31.29 10.13
CA SER A 44 -33.82 31.66 8.82
C SER A 44 -32.55 32.51 8.96
N LEU A 45 -31.42 31.97 8.49
CA LEU A 45 -30.19 32.73 8.27
C LEU A 45 -29.94 32.83 6.75
N SER A 46 -29.85 34.05 6.25
CA SER A 46 -29.49 34.33 4.85
C SER A 46 -27.98 34.20 4.65
N PRO A 47 -27.49 33.43 3.66
CA PRO A 47 -26.07 33.39 3.31
C PRO A 47 -25.70 34.58 2.42
N SER A 48 -24.66 35.32 2.81
CA SER A 48 -24.02 36.32 1.94
C SER A 48 -23.05 35.64 0.98
N ALA A 49 -22.98 36.15 -0.26
CA ALA A 49 -22.35 35.55 -1.43
C ALA A 49 -20.90 35.03 -1.26
N ALA A 50 -20.62 33.84 -1.82
CA ALA A 50 -19.55 33.60 -2.81
C ALA A 50 -19.34 32.10 -3.13
N ALA A 51 -20.09 31.55 -4.09
CA ALA A 51 -19.69 30.40 -4.92
C ALA A 51 -20.68 30.29 -6.10
N ASP A 52 -20.19 30.34 -7.34
CA ASP A 52 -21.04 30.16 -8.52
C ASP A 52 -21.31 28.67 -8.75
N GLY A 53 -22.46 28.22 -8.23
CA GLY A 53 -22.91 26.84 -8.29
C GLY A 53 -24.43 26.82 -8.37
N GLY A 54 -24.97 26.97 -9.58
CA GLY A 54 -26.41 26.99 -9.83
C GLY A 54 -27.10 25.77 -9.23
N GLY A 55 -27.95 26.00 -8.23
CA GLY A 55 -28.74 24.96 -7.55
C GLY A 55 -29.86 24.42 -8.45
N GLU A 56 -29.50 23.59 -9.42
CA GLU A 56 -30.47 22.92 -10.28
C GLU A 56 -31.22 21.84 -9.46
N LYS A 57 -32.56 21.84 -9.56
CA LYS A 57 -33.38 20.86 -8.83
C LYS A 57 -33.06 19.45 -9.34
N PRO A 58 -32.91 18.43 -8.47
CA PRO A 58 -32.64 17.06 -8.90
C PRO A 58 -33.67 16.57 -9.91
N VAL A 59 -33.23 16.29 -11.14
CA VAL A 59 -34.10 15.79 -12.21
C VAL A 59 -34.40 14.32 -11.95
N ALA A 60 -35.69 13.98 -11.85
CA ALA A 60 -36.13 12.59 -11.76
C ALA A 60 -35.79 11.86 -13.06
N ALA A 61 -35.06 10.76 -12.94
CA ALA A 61 -34.67 9.90 -14.06
C ALA A 61 -34.75 8.42 -13.63
N PRO A 62 -35.00 7.47 -14.55
CA PRO A 62 -34.90 6.04 -14.28
C PRO A 62 -33.55 5.65 -13.65
N PHE A 63 -33.55 4.64 -12.78
CA PHE A 63 -32.32 4.12 -12.18
C PHE A 63 -31.29 3.75 -13.27
N GLY A 64 -30.04 4.18 -13.08
CA GLY A 64 -28.94 3.99 -14.03
C GLY A 64 -28.87 5.00 -15.19
N SER A 65 -29.81 5.96 -15.29
CA SER A 65 -29.82 6.98 -16.36
C SER A 65 -29.45 8.40 -15.90
N TRP A 66 -29.09 8.59 -14.63
CA TRP A 66 -28.52 9.85 -14.15
C TRP A 66 -27.21 10.17 -14.87
N ARG A 67 -27.04 11.41 -15.33
CA ARG A 67 -25.76 11.87 -15.89
C ARG A 67 -24.71 11.89 -14.78
N SER A 68 -23.69 11.04 -14.93
CA SER A 68 -22.50 11.03 -14.08
C SER A 68 -21.41 11.92 -14.69
N PRO A 69 -20.76 12.80 -13.90
CA PRO A 69 -19.53 13.47 -14.32
C PRO A 69 -18.31 12.52 -14.28
N ILE A 70 -18.43 11.37 -13.62
CA ILE A 70 -17.40 10.33 -13.55
C ILE A 70 -17.53 9.47 -14.81
N THR A 71 -16.61 9.62 -15.76
CA THR A 71 -16.53 8.84 -17.00
C THR A 71 -15.72 7.56 -16.80
N ALA A 72 -15.83 6.60 -17.74
CA ALA A 72 -15.02 5.39 -17.73
C ALA A 72 -13.51 5.70 -17.78
N ASP A 73 -13.11 6.70 -18.56
CA ASP A 73 -11.71 7.14 -18.66
C ASP A 73 -11.19 7.63 -17.30
N VAL A 74 -11.95 8.47 -16.60
CA VAL A 74 -11.63 8.95 -15.24
C VAL A 74 -11.45 7.79 -14.27
N VAL A 75 -12.34 6.79 -14.28
CA VAL A 75 -12.20 5.61 -13.42
C VAL A 75 -10.95 4.80 -13.77
N SER A 76 -10.68 4.58 -15.06
CA SER A 76 -9.54 3.77 -15.51
C SER A 76 -8.17 4.41 -15.28
N GLY A 77 -8.08 5.75 -15.32
CA GLY A 77 -6.84 6.50 -15.11
C GLY A 77 -6.58 6.92 -13.66
N ALA A 78 -7.56 6.85 -12.76
CA ALA A 78 -7.42 7.35 -11.39
C ALA A 78 -6.76 6.37 -10.40
N ASP A 79 -6.69 5.06 -10.70
CA ASP A 79 -6.24 4.05 -9.73
C ASP A 79 -4.70 3.89 -9.69
N LYS A 80 -4.04 4.78 -8.95
CA LYS A 80 -2.66 4.58 -8.50
C LYS A 80 -2.60 3.56 -7.38
N ARG A 81 -2.43 2.29 -7.73
CA ARG A 81 -2.33 1.20 -6.76
C ARG A 81 -0.98 1.23 -6.04
N LEU A 82 -0.99 1.56 -4.74
CA LEU A 82 0.17 1.47 -3.86
C LEU A 82 0.23 0.09 -3.17
N GLY A 83 1.43 -0.46 -2.97
CA GLY A 83 1.64 -1.72 -2.27
C GLY A 83 3.12 -2.04 -2.05
N GLY A 84 3.44 -3.20 -1.47
CA GLY A 84 4.82 -3.66 -1.28
C GLY A 84 5.71 -2.63 -0.58
N ILE A 85 5.58 -2.50 0.74
CA ILE A 85 6.27 -1.44 1.49
C ILE A 85 7.56 -2.00 2.12
N ALA A 86 8.65 -1.24 2.03
CA ALA A 86 9.93 -1.52 2.69
C ALA A 86 10.60 -0.22 3.17
N LEU A 87 11.63 -0.34 4.01
CA LEU A 87 12.50 0.77 4.39
C LEU A 87 13.89 0.58 3.75
N GLY A 88 14.50 1.67 3.30
CA GLY A 88 15.90 1.73 2.91
C GLY A 88 16.85 1.71 4.11
N GLY A 89 18.14 1.47 3.86
CA GLY A 89 19.18 1.57 4.90
C GLY A 89 19.36 2.99 5.48
N ASP A 90 18.85 4.01 4.78
CA ASP A 90 18.75 5.40 5.23
C ASP A 90 17.45 5.72 5.99
N GLY A 91 16.59 4.71 6.22
CA GLY A 91 15.33 4.85 6.93
C GLY A 91 14.18 5.43 6.11
N ARG A 92 14.38 5.74 4.82
CA ARG A 92 13.35 6.27 3.92
C ARG A 92 12.41 5.18 3.41
N LEU A 93 11.16 5.53 3.13
CA LEU A 93 10.15 4.61 2.62
C LEU A 93 10.42 4.23 1.15
N LEU A 94 10.17 2.96 0.82
CA LEU A 94 10.02 2.48 -0.54
C LEU A 94 8.69 1.76 -0.71
N TRP A 95 8.03 1.98 -1.84
CA TRP A 95 6.79 1.31 -2.21
C TRP A 95 6.78 0.91 -3.67
N ILE A 96 5.88 -0.02 -4.03
CA ILE A 96 5.45 -0.22 -5.40
C ILE A 96 4.27 0.69 -5.71
N GLU A 97 4.39 1.44 -6.81
CA GLU A 97 3.32 2.23 -7.41
C GLU A 97 2.93 1.66 -8.77
N GLY A 98 1.64 1.42 -8.98
CA GLY A 98 1.07 1.10 -10.29
C GLY A 98 0.86 2.36 -11.13
N ARG A 99 1.27 2.30 -12.40
CA ARG A 99 1.14 3.37 -13.40
C ARG A 99 0.17 2.95 -14.51
N PRO A 100 -1.15 3.21 -14.41
CA PRO A 100 -2.11 2.91 -15.47
C PRO A 100 -1.69 3.46 -16.84
N GLU A 101 -1.18 4.70 -16.86
CA GLU A 101 -0.68 5.43 -18.02
C GLU A 101 0.54 4.77 -18.69
N GLU A 102 1.28 3.92 -17.98
CA GLU A 102 2.43 3.17 -18.48
C GLU A 102 2.09 1.68 -18.71
N LYS A 103 0.88 1.40 -19.23
CA LYS A 103 0.39 0.03 -19.51
C LYS A 103 0.32 -0.84 -18.24
N GLY A 104 0.08 -0.24 -17.08
CA GLY A 104 0.07 -0.94 -15.78
C GLY A 104 1.46 -1.34 -15.28
N ARG A 105 2.51 -0.59 -15.64
CA ARG A 105 3.88 -0.76 -15.10
C ARG A 105 3.83 -0.64 -13.57
N MET A 106 4.45 -1.60 -12.88
CA MET A 106 4.63 -1.57 -11.42
C MET A 106 6.04 -1.08 -11.12
N VAL A 107 6.18 0.01 -10.36
CA VAL A 107 7.43 0.75 -10.22
C VAL A 107 7.84 0.82 -8.76
N ILE A 108 9.13 0.65 -8.46
CA ILE A 108 9.64 0.89 -7.11
C ILE A 108 9.98 2.36 -6.98
N VAL A 109 9.24 3.06 -6.13
CA VAL A 109 9.38 4.48 -5.84
C VAL A 109 9.99 4.63 -4.43
N LYS A 110 10.83 5.64 -4.26
CA LYS A 110 11.44 6.02 -2.97
C LYS A 110 10.96 7.39 -2.52
N GLU A 111 10.79 7.54 -1.21
CA GLU A 111 10.52 8.79 -0.52
C GLU A 111 11.67 9.81 -0.70
N ASP A 112 11.28 10.99 -1.19
CA ASP A 112 12.08 12.22 -1.23
C ASP A 112 11.11 13.41 -1.26
N ASP A 113 11.62 14.65 -1.33
CA ASP A 113 10.80 15.85 -1.54
C ASP A 113 9.89 15.74 -2.79
N GLU A 114 10.39 15.07 -3.84
CA GLU A 114 9.61 14.58 -4.97
C GLU A 114 9.87 13.06 -5.13
N PRO A 115 8.85 12.17 -5.07
CA PRO A 115 9.07 10.72 -5.11
C PRO A 115 9.79 10.22 -6.37
N VAL A 116 10.89 9.49 -6.18
CA VAL A 116 11.80 9.10 -7.27
C VAL A 116 11.63 7.63 -7.66
N ASP A 117 11.46 7.36 -8.96
CA ASP A 117 11.54 6.01 -9.56
C ASP A 117 12.97 5.45 -9.42
N ILE A 118 13.14 4.31 -8.73
CA ILE A 118 14.47 3.70 -8.50
C ILE A 118 14.89 2.67 -9.55
N ILE A 119 13.92 2.05 -10.24
CA ILE A 119 14.19 1.10 -11.32
C ILE A 119 14.10 1.78 -12.69
N PRO A 120 14.95 1.41 -13.67
CA PRO A 120 14.87 1.97 -15.01
C PRO A 120 13.52 1.70 -15.69
N ARG A 121 13.13 2.59 -16.61
CA ARG A 121 11.76 2.67 -17.16
C ARG A 121 11.33 1.41 -17.94
N GLU A 122 12.28 0.67 -18.49
CA GLU A 122 12.07 -0.59 -19.20
C GLU A 122 11.74 -1.79 -18.29
N PHE A 123 11.87 -1.63 -16.96
CA PHE A 123 11.56 -2.66 -15.97
C PHE A 123 10.21 -2.42 -15.27
N ALA A 124 9.60 -3.53 -14.83
CA ALA A 124 8.42 -3.52 -13.97
C ALA A 124 8.61 -4.51 -12.82
N ALA A 125 8.49 -4.05 -11.57
CA ALA A 125 8.64 -4.87 -10.38
C ALA A 125 7.36 -5.67 -10.09
N ARG A 126 7.25 -6.88 -10.66
CA ARG A 126 6.09 -7.76 -10.48
C ARG A 126 6.44 -9.24 -10.68
N THR A 127 6.01 -10.06 -9.73
CA THR A 127 6.06 -11.53 -9.80
C THR A 127 4.76 -12.13 -10.34
N LEU A 128 4.86 -13.34 -10.88
CA LEU A 128 3.76 -14.27 -11.14
C LEU A 128 3.76 -15.45 -10.16
N ALA A 129 4.21 -15.22 -8.92
CA ALA A 129 4.19 -16.25 -7.87
C ALA A 129 2.74 -16.73 -7.64
N GLN A 130 2.47 -18.00 -7.93
CA GLN A 130 1.11 -18.57 -7.93
C GLN A 130 0.11 -17.81 -8.84
N GLU A 131 0.59 -17.15 -9.91
CA GLU A 131 -0.15 -16.21 -10.79
C GLU A 131 -0.70 -14.93 -10.11
N TYR A 132 -0.95 -14.95 -8.80
CA TYR A 132 -1.34 -13.78 -8.00
C TYR A 132 -0.19 -12.79 -7.77
N GLY A 133 1.06 -13.28 -7.74
CA GLY A 133 2.25 -12.49 -7.42
C GLY A 133 2.50 -12.37 -5.91
N GLY A 134 3.23 -11.31 -5.52
CA GLY A 134 3.69 -11.06 -4.15
C GLY A 134 5.21 -11.12 -4.02
N GLY A 135 5.77 -10.43 -3.02
CA GLY A 135 7.22 -10.38 -2.79
C GLY A 135 8.02 -9.80 -3.97
N ALA A 136 7.47 -8.80 -4.67
CA ALA A 136 8.03 -8.31 -5.93
C ALA A 136 9.39 -7.61 -5.79
N PHE A 137 9.75 -7.15 -4.59
CA PHE A 137 11.11 -6.73 -4.23
C PHE A 137 11.41 -6.95 -2.75
N ALA A 138 12.70 -6.87 -2.42
CA ALA A 138 13.23 -6.76 -1.07
C ALA A 138 14.35 -5.71 -1.06
N VAL A 139 14.57 -5.10 0.10
CA VAL A 139 15.60 -4.07 0.31
C VAL A 139 16.53 -4.54 1.43
N LYS A 140 17.83 -4.31 1.26
CA LYS A 140 18.82 -4.41 2.33
C LYS A 140 19.87 -3.32 2.13
N ASP A 141 20.10 -2.53 3.17
CA ASP A 141 21.02 -1.38 3.11
C ASP A 141 20.65 -0.48 1.91
N ASN A 142 21.59 -0.23 0.99
CA ASN A 142 21.36 0.54 -0.24
C ASN A 142 21.09 -0.36 -1.47
N ILE A 143 20.76 -1.64 -1.28
CA ILE A 143 20.55 -2.62 -2.36
C ILE A 143 19.08 -3.01 -2.43
N ILE A 144 18.51 -2.91 -3.62
CA ILE A 144 17.20 -3.46 -3.96
C ILE A 144 17.42 -4.73 -4.79
N VAL A 145 16.68 -5.80 -4.47
CA VAL A 145 16.52 -6.95 -5.35
C VAL A 145 15.05 -7.05 -5.72
N PHE A 146 14.72 -7.06 -7.01
CA PHE A 146 13.35 -7.08 -7.52
C PHE A 146 13.15 -8.11 -8.61
N SER A 147 11.93 -8.64 -8.76
CA SER A 147 11.56 -9.50 -9.88
C SER A 147 11.04 -8.67 -11.04
N ASN A 148 11.68 -8.79 -12.20
CA ASN A 148 11.23 -8.12 -13.41
C ASN A 148 10.08 -8.89 -14.07
N TYR A 149 8.99 -8.18 -14.38
CA TYR A 149 7.78 -8.79 -14.93
C TYR A 149 8.03 -9.54 -16.24
N LYS A 150 8.87 -8.98 -17.13
CA LYS A 150 9.07 -9.45 -18.51
C LYS A 150 9.70 -10.85 -18.62
N ASP A 151 10.59 -11.20 -17.71
CA ASP A 151 11.37 -12.45 -17.74
C ASP A 151 11.33 -13.24 -16.42
N GLN A 152 10.64 -12.72 -15.39
CA GLN A 152 10.53 -13.29 -14.05
C GLN A 152 11.88 -13.56 -13.36
N ARG A 153 12.94 -12.84 -13.76
CA ARG A 153 14.27 -12.93 -13.14
C ARG A 153 14.45 -11.89 -12.05
N LEU A 154 15.34 -12.20 -11.10
CA LEU A 154 15.75 -11.26 -10.05
C LEU A 154 16.86 -10.34 -10.57
N TYR A 155 16.63 -9.04 -10.46
CA TYR A 155 17.56 -7.97 -10.77
C TYR A 155 18.02 -7.29 -9.49
N LYS A 156 19.29 -6.85 -9.46
CA LYS A 156 19.88 -6.11 -8.35
C LYS A 156 20.13 -4.67 -8.78
N GLN A 157 19.56 -3.71 -8.06
CA GLN A 157 19.80 -2.28 -8.23
C GLN A 157 20.45 -1.70 -6.96
N THR A 158 21.44 -0.82 -7.12
CA THR A 158 22.02 -0.07 -5.99
C THR A 158 21.46 1.34 -5.98
N MET A 159 20.81 1.72 -4.88
CA MET A 159 20.32 3.08 -4.64
C MET A 159 21.48 4.07 -4.51
N GLY A 160 21.33 5.25 -5.11
CA GLY A 160 22.36 6.30 -5.12
C GLY A 160 23.35 6.22 -6.28
N MET A 161 23.32 5.16 -7.11
CA MET A 161 24.09 5.10 -8.36
C MET A 161 23.27 5.62 -9.55
N PHE A 162 22.79 6.87 -9.45
CA PHE A 162 22.23 7.61 -10.59
C PHE A 162 23.38 8.11 -11.45
N LEU A 163 23.78 7.29 -12.43
CA LEU A 163 24.64 7.72 -13.53
C LEU A 163 23.80 8.58 -14.47
N TRP A 164 23.96 9.90 -14.36
CA TRP A 164 23.44 10.88 -15.30
C TRP A 164 24.02 10.64 -16.70
N TRP A 165 23.15 10.46 -17.69
CA TRP A 165 23.43 10.49 -19.13
C TRP A 165 22.28 11.23 -19.83
#